data_AF-A0AAD6JJ44-F1
#
_entry.id   AF-A0AAD6JJ44-F1
#
_cell.length_a   1.000
_cell.length_b   1.000
_cell.length_c   1.000
_cell.angle_alpha   90.00
_cell.angle_beta   90.00
_cell.angle_gamma   90.00
#
_symmetry.space_group_name_H-M   'P 1'
#
loop_
_entity.id
_entity.type
_entity.pdbx_description
1 polymer ?
#
loop_
_entity_poly.entity_id
_entity_poly.type
_entity_poly.pdbx_seq_one_letter_code
_entity_poly.pdbx_strand_id
1 'polypeptide(L)'
;MQKNPYLALLILWPLALMSLSSSNPCDPSNQRDPRSLRSDQITVLINGYSESRIPLLRSLASTYTSAPQVSSVLVLWGNPSTPAQTLARLAHNLSLSSFGPAPISLVRQRSNSLNDRFLPRFSIGTRAVLICDDDVEVDAKSFEFAFKGAKQWIYTVHGDKYSIVLTKFMVLKSEYLWKYSCGGGAQMSEVRRTVDRMMNCEDILMNFVVADEVKAGPILVGAERVRDWGDARNDGDGGMGLKDEEGSRVREVGLSSRRTEHRKRRGDCIREFHKVLGRMPLRYNYGKVVNSVGEQGLCLKGGRLVFCDQYQ
;
A
#
# COMPACT_ATOMS: atom_id res chain seq x y z
N MET A 1 -25.84 52.86 -8.33
CA MET A 1 -25.94 51.62 -7.53
C MET A 1 -25.95 50.43 -8.48
N GLN A 2 -24.77 49.87 -8.73
CA GLN A 2 -24.56 48.81 -9.71
C GLN A 2 -24.59 47.47 -8.97
N LYS A 3 -25.63 46.65 -9.22
CA LYS A 3 -25.76 45.31 -8.64
C LYS A 3 -24.93 44.34 -9.49
N ASN A 4 -23.97 43.71 -8.83
CA ASN A 4 -23.02 42.75 -9.39
C ASN A 4 -23.69 41.35 -9.53
N PRO A 5 -23.70 40.69 -10.70
CA PRO A 5 -24.25 39.36 -10.86
C PRO A 5 -23.13 38.32 -10.94
N TYR A 6 -22.67 37.83 -9.79
CA TYR A 6 -21.92 36.57 -9.72
C TYR A 6 -22.67 35.62 -8.81
N LEU A 7 -23.68 34.97 -9.38
CA LEU A 7 -24.29 33.79 -8.79
C LEU A 7 -23.30 32.64 -9.01
N ALA A 8 -22.44 32.40 -8.02
CA ALA A 8 -21.57 31.23 -8.00
C ALA A 8 -22.46 29.98 -7.94
N LEU A 9 -22.52 29.25 -9.05
CA LEU A 9 -23.14 27.94 -9.12
C LEU A 9 -22.29 26.98 -8.26
N LEU A 10 -22.66 26.81 -6.99
CA LEU A 10 -22.13 25.75 -6.15
C LEU A 10 -22.59 24.41 -6.74
N ILE A 11 -21.78 23.84 -7.63
CA ILE A 11 -21.90 22.44 -8.01
C ILE A 11 -21.61 21.64 -6.73
N LEU A 12 -22.67 21.22 -6.04
CA LEU A 12 -22.59 20.23 -4.97
C LEU A 12 -22.13 18.92 -5.62
N TRP A 13 -20.84 18.63 -5.53
CA TRP A 13 -20.35 17.28 -5.81
C TRP A 13 -21.04 16.35 -4.81
N PRO A 14 -21.73 15.28 -5.26
CA PRO A 14 -22.38 14.37 -4.32
C PRO A 14 -21.32 13.78 -3.39
N LEU A 15 -21.59 13.84 -2.09
CA LEU A 15 -20.79 13.26 -1.01
C LEU A 15 -20.37 11.83 -1.40
N ALA A 16 -19.11 11.65 -1.80
CA ALA A 16 -18.67 10.44 -2.48
C ALA A 16 -18.35 9.32 -1.48
N LEU A 17 -19.37 8.83 -0.79
CA LEU A 17 -19.37 7.44 -0.33
C LEU A 17 -19.56 6.57 -1.57
N MET A 18 -18.45 6.14 -2.17
CA MET A 18 -18.52 5.25 -3.32
C MET A 18 -18.75 3.84 -2.81
N SER A 19 -19.94 3.31 -3.02
CA SER A 19 -20.14 1.86 -2.98
C SER A 19 -19.49 1.25 -4.21
N LEU A 20 -18.88 0.07 -4.10
CA LEU A 20 -18.56 -0.71 -5.30
C LEU A 20 -19.87 -0.95 -6.06
N SER A 21 -20.00 -0.33 -7.24
CA SER A 21 -21.05 -0.61 -8.23
C SER A 21 -21.32 -2.11 -8.30
N SER A 22 -22.60 -2.52 -8.37
CA SER A 22 -23.04 -3.92 -8.46
C SER A 22 -22.38 -4.72 -9.59
N SER A 23 -21.75 -4.03 -10.55
CA SER A 23 -20.95 -4.59 -11.64
C SER A 23 -19.81 -5.49 -11.14
N ASN A 24 -19.62 -6.62 -11.82
CA ASN A 24 -18.49 -7.52 -11.63
C ASN A 24 -17.16 -6.76 -11.84
N PRO A 25 -16.26 -6.67 -10.83
CA PRO A 25 -14.97 -5.99 -11.00
C PRO A 25 -14.10 -6.64 -12.09
N CYS A 26 -14.31 -7.93 -12.37
CA CYS A 26 -13.60 -8.69 -13.38
C CYS A 26 -14.31 -8.75 -14.74
N ASP A 27 -15.28 -7.87 -14.99
CA ASP A 27 -15.81 -7.67 -16.34
C ASP A 27 -14.71 -7.11 -17.26
N PRO A 28 -14.36 -7.77 -18.38
CA PRO A 28 -13.30 -7.29 -19.29
C PRO A 28 -13.49 -5.86 -19.79
N SER A 29 -14.73 -5.36 -19.86
CA SER A 29 -15.01 -3.97 -20.23
C SER A 29 -14.52 -2.94 -19.19
N ASN A 30 -14.27 -3.38 -17.95
CA ASN A 30 -13.69 -2.54 -16.90
C ASN A 30 -12.16 -2.43 -17.01
N GLN A 31 -11.52 -3.23 -17.87
CA GLN A 31 -10.09 -3.17 -18.07
C GLN A 31 -9.72 -1.96 -18.95
N ARG A 32 -9.06 -0.96 -18.36
CA ARG A 32 -8.62 0.24 -19.08
C ARG A 32 -7.34 -0.03 -19.87
N ASP A 33 -7.23 0.58 -21.05
CA ASP A 33 -5.97 0.57 -21.83
C ASP A 33 -4.87 1.26 -21.01
N PRO A 34 -3.75 0.56 -20.68
CA PRO A 34 -2.64 1.15 -19.93
C PRO A 34 -2.06 2.43 -20.53
N ARG A 35 -2.19 2.64 -21.85
CA ARG A 35 -1.72 3.85 -22.56
C ARG A 35 -2.59 5.08 -22.27
N SER A 36 -3.84 4.86 -21.86
CA SER A 36 -4.76 5.94 -21.46
C SER A 36 -4.56 6.42 -20.02
N LEU A 37 -3.73 5.71 -19.24
CA LEU A 37 -3.50 5.99 -17.84
C LEU A 37 -2.34 6.98 -17.65
N ARG A 38 -2.48 7.86 -16.67
CA ARG A 38 -1.44 8.82 -16.29
C ARG A 38 -0.20 8.09 -15.79
N SER A 39 0.96 8.40 -16.37
CA SER A 39 2.25 7.84 -15.96
C SER A 39 3.09 8.77 -15.08
N ASP A 40 2.71 10.04 -15.02
CA ASP A 40 3.37 11.12 -14.26
C ASP A 40 2.87 11.24 -12.81
N GLN A 41 1.80 10.52 -12.46
CA GLN A 41 1.21 10.50 -11.13
C GLN A 41 0.80 9.08 -10.69
N ILE A 42 0.52 8.92 -9.40
CA ILE A 42 0.15 7.65 -8.74
C ILE A 42 -1.19 7.77 -8.00
N THR A 43 -1.99 6.70 -8.01
CA THR A 43 -3.17 6.57 -7.15
C THR A 43 -2.77 5.85 -5.86
N VAL A 44 -3.12 6.41 -4.70
CA VAL A 44 -2.82 5.79 -3.40
C VAL A 44 -4.03 5.00 -2.91
N LEU A 45 -3.83 3.75 -2.51
CA LEU A 45 -4.82 2.85 -1.93
C LEU A 45 -4.49 2.63 -0.45
N ILE A 46 -5.26 3.22 0.45
CA ILE A 46 -5.09 3.06 1.89
C ILE A 46 -6.11 2.06 2.42
N ASN A 47 -5.64 0.98 3.02
CA ASN A 47 -6.51 -0.05 3.59
C ASN A 47 -6.86 0.25 5.05
N GLY A 48 -8.12 0.63 5.29
CA GLY A 48 -8.65 0.88 6.64
C GLY A 48 -9.59 -0.21 7.12
N TYR A 49 -9.58 -0.50 8.42
CA TYR A 49 -10.46 -1.53 9.01
C TYR A 49 -11.02 -1.16 10.39
N SER A 50 -10.17 -0.68 11.29
CA SER A 50 -10.58 -0.39 12.67
C SER A 50 -11.04 1.06 12.83
N GLU A 51 -12.18 1.27 13.47
CA GLU A 51 -12.66 2.61 13.84
C GLU A 51 -11.66 3.34 14.75
N SER A 52 -10.88 2.60 15.57
CA SER A 52 -9.83 3.17 16.42
C SER A 52 -8.68 3.82 15.65
N ARG A 53 -8.48 3.46 14.37
CA ARG A 53 -7.41 4.00 13.51
C ARG A 53 -7.88 5.15 12.63
N ILE A 54 -9.16 5.53 12.68
CA ILE A 54 -9.70 6.62 11.87
C ILE A 54 -8.90 7.93 11.99
N PRO A 55 -8.49 8.39 13.19
CA PRO A 55 -7.67 9.61 13.30
C PRO A 55 -6.34 9.52 12.56
N LEU A 56 -5.62 8.41 12.74
CA LEU A 56 -4.34 8.15 12.06
C LEU A 56 -4.53 8.05 10.54
N LEU A 57 -5.52 7.28 10.09
CA LEU A 57 -5.87 7.14 8.69
C LEU A 57 -6.12 8.50 8.02
N ARG A 58 -6.87 9.39 8.68
CA ARG A 58 -7.12 10.75 8.17
C ARG A 58 -5.84 11.56 8.03
N SER A 59 -4.93 11.46 9.00
CA SER A 59 -3.62 12.11 8.95
C SER A 59 -2.79 11.59 7.76
N LEU A 60 -2.68 10.27 7.60
CA LEU A 60 -1.97 9.63 6.50
C LEU A 60 -2.55 10.05 5.14
N ALA A 61 -3.87 10.00 4.99
CA ALA A 61 -4.54 10.41 3.75
C ALA A 61 -4.29 11.90 3.42
N SER A 62 -4.28 12.78 4.44
CA SER A 62 -3.98 14.21 4.29
C SER A 62 -2.53 14.46 3.85
N THR A 63 -1.58 13.68 4.36
CA THR A 63 -0.18 13.72 3.91
C THR A 63 -0.05 13.35 2.44
N TYR A 64 -0.70 12.27 1.99
CA TYR A 64 -0.60 11.83 0.58
C TYR A 64 -1.27 12.80 -0.39
N THR A 65 -2.44 13.38 -0.07
CA THR A 65 -3.10 14.35 -0.99
C THR A 65 -2.25 15.60 -1.23
N SER A 66 -1.37 15.95 -0.28
CA SER A 66 -0.47 17.10 -0.37
C SER A 66 0.73 16.86 -1.30
N ALA A 67 0.99 15.61 -1.71
CA ALA A 67 2.13 15.26 -2.56
C ALA A 67 1.81 15.48 -4.05
N PRO A 68 2.62 16.26 -4.81
CA PRO A 68 2.36 16.56 -6.23
C PRO A 68 2.25 15.33 -7.15
N GLN A 69 2.92 14.24 -6.77
CA GLN A 69 2.94 12.98 -7.51
C GLN A 69 1.63 12.20 -7.36
N VAL A 70 0.77 12.53 -6.41
CA VAL A 70 -0.49 11.81 -6.15
C VAL A 70 -1.60 12.37 -7.02
N SER A 71 -2.27 11.50 -7.77
CA SER A 71 -3.45 11.85 -8.58
C SER A 71 -4.73 11.77 -7.78
N SER A 72 -4.85 10.79 -6.88
CA SER A 72 -6.01 10.57 -6.02
C SER A 72 -5.67 9.61 -4.88
N VAL A 73 -6.45 9.67 -3.81
CA VAL A 73 -6.37 8.75 -2.66
C VAL A 73 -7.70 8.01 -2.52
N LEU A 74 -7.65 6.68 -2.51
CA LEU A 74 -8.79 5.82 -2.25
C LEU A 74 -8.61 5.15 -0.89
N VAL A 75 -9.47 5.50 0.06
CA VAL A 75 -9.55 4.82 1.35
C VAL A 75 -10.46 3.60 1.18
N LEU A 76 -9.88 2.40 1.25
CA LEU A 76 -10.58 1.14 1.10
C LEU A 76 -10.99 0.63 2.49
N TRP A 77 -12.25 0.82 2.85
CA TRP A 77 -12.76 0.42 4.16
C TRP A 77 -13.23 -1.03 4.18
N GLY A 78 -12.43 -1.91 4.78
CA GLY A 78 -12.59 -3.37 4.78
C GLY A 78 -13.45 -3.94 5.89
N ASN A 79 -14.00 -3.13 6.80
CA ASN A 79 -14.84 -3.64 7.89
C ASN A 79 -16.33 -3.49 7.53
N PRO A 80 -17.01 -4.58 7.10
CA PRO A 80 -18.41 -4.52 6.71
C PRO A 80 -19.36 -4.27 7.89
N SER A 81 -18.91 -4.49 9.13
CA SER A 81 -19.71 -4.27 10.34
C SER A 81 -19.73 -2.81 10.80
N THR A 82 -18.87 -1.94 10.24
CA THR A 82 -18.85 -0.52 10.61
C THR A 82 -20.19 0.16 10.26
N PRO A 83 -20.80 0.91 11.20
CA PRO A 83 -22.06 1.61 10.98
C PRO A 83 -22.00 2.57 9.79
N ALA A 84 -23.08 2.65 9.02
CA ALA A 84 -23.17 3.55 7.87
C ALA A 84 -22.96 5.02 8.25
N GLN A 85 -23.43 5.42 9.44
CA GLN A 85 -23.25 6.78 9.96
C GLN A 85 -21.78 7.10 10.24
N THR A 86 -21.01 6.14 10.78
CA THR A 86 -19.57 6.29 10.99
C THR A 86 -18.85 6.49 9.66
N LEU A 87 -19.18 5.70 8.64
CA LEU A 87 -18.58 5.85 7.30
C LEU A 87 -19.00 7.16 6.61
N ALA A 88 -20.24 7.60 6.76
CA ALA A 88 -20.69 8.87 6.21
C ALA A 88 -19.92 10.05 6.83
N ARG A 89 -19.71 10.03 8.16
CA ARG A 89 -18.88 11.01 8.86
C ARG A 89 -17.41 10.94 8.41
N LEU A 90 -16.86 9.74 8.26
CA LEU A 90 -15.50 9.54 7.76
C LEU A 90 -15.34 10.12 6.35
N ALA A 91 -16.25 9.80 5.43
CA ALA A 91 -16.23 10.31 4.05
C ALA A 91 -16.29 11.84 4.02
N HIS A 92 -17.22 12.43 4.79
CA HIS A 92 -17.31 13.88 4.93
C HIS A 92 -16.00 14.49 5.46
N ASN A 93 -15.44 13.94 6.53
CA ASN A 93 -14.21 14.44 7.12
C ASN A 93 -13.00 14.31 6.17
N LEU A 94 -12.92 13.22 5.40
CA LEU A 94 -11.87 13.05 4.38
C LEU A 94 -12.02 14.07 3.25
N SER A 95 -13.25 14.37 2.81
CA SER A 95 -13.46 15.42 1.80
C SER A 95 -13.04 16.81 2.29
N LEU A 96 -13.24 17.11 3.57
CA LEU A 96 -12.78 18.37 4.18
C LEU A 96 -11.25 18.41 4.33
N SER A 97 -10.61 17.27 4.58
CA SER A 97 -9.15 17.16 4.69
C SER A 97 -8.42 17.17 3.34
N SER A 98 -9.15 17.16 2.23
CA SER A 98 -8.61 17.26 0.87
C SER A 98 -8.23 18.71 0.52
N PHE A 99 -7.32 19.31 1.29
CA PHE A 99 -6.76 20.63 1.00
C PHE A 99 -5.72 20.61 -0.13
N GLY A 100 -5.24 19.40 -0.49
CA GLY A 100 -4.34 19.17 -1.62
C GLY A 100 -5.07 19.03 -2.97
N PRO A 101 -4.31 19.01 -4.08
CA PRO A 101 -4.89 18.89 -5.43
C PRO A 101 -5.52 17.52 -5.72
N ALA A 102 -5.20 16.49 -4.93
CA ALA A 102 -5.66 15.12 -5.18
C ALA A 102 -6.91 14.78 -4.35
N PRO A 103 -8.04 14.39 -4.97
CA PRO A 103 -9.25 14.06 -4.25
C PRO A 103 -9.09 12.79 -3.40
N ILE A 104 -9.78 12.76 -2.25
CA ILE A 104 -9.88 11.60 -1.38
C ILE A 104 -11.29 11.00 -1.46
N SER A 105 -11.39 9.71 -1.76
CA SER A 105 -12.67 8.98 -1.81
C SER A 105 -12.67 7.81 -0.83
N LEU A 106 -13.78 7.66 -0.08
CA LEU A 106 -14.02 6.49 0.77
C LEU A 106 -14.77 5.42 -0.02
N VAL A 107 -14.19 4.22 -0.09
CA VAL A 107 -14.76 3.05 -0.78
C VAL A 107 -15.06 1.96 0.24
N ARG A 108 -16.35 1.73 0.50
CA ARG A 108 -16.80 0.63 1.37
C ARG A 108 -16.62 -0.70 0.64
N GLN A 109 -15.86 -1.64 1.22
CA GLN A 109 -15.74 -3.00 0.69
C GLN A 109 -16.97 -3.84 1.04
N ARG A 110 -17.22 -4.88 0.25
CA ARG A 110 -18.37 -5.78 0.43
C ARG A 110 -18.10 -6.84 1.49
N SER A 111 -16.84 -7.20 1.69
CA SER A 111 -16.42 -8.24 2.61
C SER A 111 -15.26 -7.75 3.48
N ASN A 112 -14.87 -8.58 4.45
CA ASN A 112 -13.65 -8.41 5.23
C ASN A 112 -12.43 -9.09 4.60
N SER A 113 -12.52 -9.52 3.34
CA SER A 113 -11.41 -10.16 2.63
C SER A 113 -10.25 -9.20 2.44
N LEU A 114 -9.03 -9.67 2.73
CA LEU A 114 -7.81 -8.94 2.40
C LEU A 114 -7.58 -8.85 0.87
N ASN A 115 -8.18 -9.75 0.09
CA ASN A 115 -8.11 -9.72 -1.37
C ASN A 115 -8.81 -8.49 -1.97
N ASP A 116 -9.81 -7.92 -1.28
CA ASP A 116 -10.62 -6.80 -1.78
C ASP A 116 -9.80 -5.53 -2.05
N ARG A 117 -8.61 -5.43 -1.42
CA ARG A 117 -7.68 -4.33 -1.64
C ARG A 117 -7.08 -4.29 -3.04
N PHE A 118 -7.08 -5.43 -3.73
CA PHE A 118 -6.50 -5.57 -5.05
C PHE A 118 -7.52 -5.55 -6.19
N LEU A 119 -8.81 -5.39 -5.88
CA LEU A 119 -9.84 -5.34 -6.92
C LEU A 119 -9.56 -4.21 -7.91
N PRO A 120 -9.69 -4.45 -9.23
CA PRO A 120 -9.58 -3.40 -10.24
C PRO A 120 -10.71 -2.37 -10.06
N ARG A 121 -10.41 -1.09 -10.30
CA ARG A 121 -11.35 0.02 -10.11
C ARG A 121 -11.21 1.03 -11.22
N PHE A 122 -12.33 1.45 -11.80
CA PHE A 122 -12.35 2.47 -12.85
C PHE A 122 -11.81 3.82 -12.37
N SER A 123 -11.97 4.11 -11.06
CA SER A 123 -11.44 5.31 -10.40
C SER A 123 -9.90 5.37 -10.34
N ILE A 124 -9.20 4.28 -10.65
CA ILE A 124 -7.74 4.28 -10.78
C ILE A 124 -7.40 4.80 -12.18
N GLY A 125 -6.97 6.07 -12.24
CA GLY A 125 -6.61 6.76 -13.48
C GLY A 125 -5.11 6.73 -13.81
N THR A 126 -4.31 6.01 -13.02
CA THR A 126 -2.83 6.03 -13.09
C THR A 126 -2.26 4.67 -13.45
N ARG A 127 -1.09 4.68 -14.09
CA ARG A 127 -0.35 3.48 -14.49
C ARG A 127 0.30 2.75 -13.31
N ALA A 128 0.57 3.46 -12.23
CA ALA A 128 1.05 2.92 -10.97
C ALA A 128 0.04 3.16 -9.86
N VAL A 129 0.06 2.29 -8.85
CA VAL A 129 -0.63 2.47 -7.57
C VAL A 129 0.36 2.31 -6.42
N LEU A 130 0.18 3.11 -5.36
CA LEU A 130 0.77 2.86 -4.06
C LEU A 130 -0.28 2.13 -3.24
N ILE A 131 0.07 0.96 -2.71
CA ILE A 131 -0.75 0.24 -1.75
C ILE A 131 -0.10 0.40 -0.39
N CYS A 132 -0.88 0.83 0.60
CA CYS A 132 -0.39 0.96 1.96
C CYS A 132 -1.46 0.64 3.01
N ASP A 133 -1.00 0.30 4.22
CA ASP A 133 -1.86 0.06 5.38
C ASP A 133 -2.19 1.40 6.09
N ASP A 134 -3.22 1.40 6.94
CA ASP A 134 -3.68 2.56 7.71
C ASP A 134 -2.80 2.92 8.92
N ASP A 135 -1.62 2.29 9.04
CA ASP A 135 -0.70 2.44 10.15
C ASP A 135 0.76 2.66 9.73
N VAL A 136 1.03 2.93 8.44
CA VAL A 136 2.38 3.24 7.95
C VAL A 136 2.49 4.62 7.36
N GLU A 137 3.43 5.37 7.91
CA GLU A 137 3.84 6.68 7.45
C GLU A 137 5.24 6.61 6.84
N VAL A 138 5.39 7.18 5.65
CA VAL A 138 6.68 7.37 4.97
C VAL A 138 6.84 8.85 4.71
N ASP A 139 8.04 9.39 4.91
CA ASP A 139 8.31 10.80 4.66
C ASP A 139 8.16 11.16 3.17
N ALA A 140 7.81 12.42 2.90
CA ALA A 140 7.51 12.89 1.55
C ALA A 140 8.69 12.77 0.58
N LYS A 141 9.93 12.92 1.05
CA LYS A 141 11.13 12.81 0.19
C LYS A 141 11.36 11.36 -0.23
N SER A 142 11.21 10.42 0.69
CA SER A 142 11.32 8.98 0.40
C SER A 142 10.21 8.52 -0.54
N PHE A 143 8.98 9.01 -0.34
CA PHE A 143 7.87 8.74 -1.25
C PHE A 143 8.14 9.31 -2.66
N GLU A 144 8.59 10.56 -2.75
CA GLU A 144 8.96 11.18 -4.01
C GLU A 144 10.08 10.41 -4.72
N PHE A 145 11.09 9.98 -3.98
CA PHE A 145 12.21 9.21 -4.50
C PHE A 145 11.76 7.85 -5.06
N ALA A 146 10.92 7.14 -4.31
CA ALA A 146 10.33 5.88 -4.74
C ALA A 146 9.47 6.03 -6.01
N PHE A 147 8.75 7.15 -6.15
CA PHE A 147 7.90 7.41 -7.31
C PHE A 147 8.68 7.89 -8.54
N LYS A 148 9.49 8.96 -8.40
CA LYS A 148 10.17 9.60 -9.52
C LYS A 148 11.19 8.68 -10.17
N GLY A 149 11.70 7.73 -9.40
CA GLY A 149 12.74 6.83 -9.84
C GLY A 149 13.91 7.58 -10.42
N ALA A 150 14.76 8.12 -9.53
CA ALA A 150 15.78 9.11 -9.86
C ALA A 150 16.46 8.81 -11.20
N LYS A 151 16.70 9.88 -12.00
CA LYS A 151 17.46 9.81 -13.26
C LYS A 151 18.81 9.08 -13.11
N GLN A 152 19.30 8.93 -11.87
CA GLN A 152 20.34 7.99 -11.48
C GLN A 152 19.86 7.19 -10.26
N TRP A 153 19.58 5.90 -10.46
CA TRP A 153 19.39 4.95 -9.38
C TRP A 153 20.77 4.50 -8.91
N ILE A 154 21.09 4.72 -7.64
CA ILE A 154 22.24 4.05 -7.03
C ILE A 154 21.71 2.89 -6.20
N TYR A 155 22.23 1.70 -6.46
CA TYR A 155 21.90 0.50 -5.71
C TYR A 155 23.08 0.08 -4.86
N THR A 156 22.81 -0.34 -3.63
CA THR A 156 23.77 -1.05 -2.79
C THR A 156 23.42 -2.54 -2.83
N VAL A 157 24.44 -3.40 -2.88
CA VAL A 157 24.26 -4.85 -2.76
C VAL A 157 24.49 -5.22 -1.30
N HIS A 158 23.49 -5.80 -0.65
CA HIS A 158 23.63 -6.36 0.70
C HIS A 158 23.79 -7.88 0.64
N GLY A 159 24.46 -8.47 1.64
CA GLY A 159 24.61 -9.92 1.76
C GLY A 159 23.28 -10.65 1.99
N ASP A 160 22.29 -9.94 2.54
CA ASP A 160 20.93 -10.45 2.75
C ASP A 160 20.11 -10.34 1.47
N LYS A 161 19.41 -11.42 1.14
CA LYS A 161 18.53 -11.53 -0.02
C LYS A 161 17.06 -11.49 0.40
N TYR A 162 16.22 -10.90 -0.43
CA TYR A 162 14.79 -10.83 -0.21
C TYR A 162 14.03 -11.19 -1.48
N SER A 163 12.85 -11.79 -1.35
CA SER A 163 11.99 -12.17 -2.48
C SER A 163 10.56 -11.64 -2.35
N ILE A 164 10.28 -10.90 -1.28
CA ILE A 164 8.97 -10.37 -0.94
C ILE A 164 9.15 -8.95 -0.41
N VAL A 165 8.37 -8.00 -0.93
CA VAL A 165 8.11 -6.69 -0.32
C VAL A 165 6.67 -6.67 0.16
N LEU A 166 6.39 -6.12 1.34
CA LEU A 166 5.02 -6.14 1.90
C LEU A 166 4.16 -5.07 1.22
N THR A 167 2.89 -5.36 0.93
CA THR A 167 1.93 -4.36 0.40
C THR A 167 1.49 -3.34 1.45
N LYS A 168 2.06 -3.40 2.64
CA LYS A 168 1.98 -2.39 3.70
C LYS A 168 2.54 -1.04 3.26
N PHE A 169 3.51 -1.04 2.34
CA PHE A 169 3.90 0.12 1.54
C PHE A 169 4.59 -0.37 0.25
N MET A 170 3.82 -0.49 -0.85
CA MET A 170 4.33 -1.02 -2.12
C MET A 170 3.81 -0.21 -3.31
N VAL A 171 4.73 0.21 -4.19
CA VAL A 171 4.40 0.75 -5.50
C VAL A 171 4.43 -0.38 -6.53
N LEU A 172 3.37 -0.50 -7.34
CA LEU A 172 3.26 -1.50 -8.38
C LEU A 172 2.46 -0.97 -9.58
N LYS A 173 2.54 -1.63 -10.73
CA LYS A 173 1.71 -1.27 -11.89
C LYS A 173 0.25 -1.62 -11.63
N SER A 174 -0.66 -0.71 -11.96
CA SER A 174 -2.10 -0.91 -11.74
C SER A 174 -2.66 -2.15 -12.44
N GLU A 175 -2.03 -2.60 -13.54
CA GLU A 175 -2.40 -3.85 -14.24
C GLU A 175 -2.28 -5.11 -13.36
N TYR A 176 -1.41 -5.12 -12.35
CA TYR A 176 -1.25 -6.28 -11.47
C TYR A 176 -2.44 -6.47 -10.52
N LEU A 177 -3.23 -5.42 -10.26
CA LEU A 177 -4.51 -5.53 -9.57
C LEU A 177 -5.46 -6.46 -10.33
N TRP A 178 -5.57 -6.25 -11.64
CA TRP A 178 -6.36 -7.11 -12.52
C TRP A 178 -5.82 -8.54 -12.56
N LYS A 179 -4.51 -8.71 -12.74
CA LYS A 179 -3.90 -10.06 -12.77
C LYS A 179 -4.12 -10.82 -11.47
N TYR A 180 -4.03 -10.13 -10.33
CA TYR A 180 -4.31 -10.70 -9.02
C TYR A 180 -5.76 -11.11 -8.87
N SER A 181 -6.73 -10.24 -9.18
CA SER A 181 -8.14 -10.47 -8.87
C SER A 181 -8.87 -11.30 -9.93
N CYS A 182 -8.55 -11.09 -11.20
CA CYS A 182 -9.33 -11.56 -12.34
C CYS A 182 -8.56 -12.55 -13.23
N GLY A 183 -7.24 -12.64 -13.06
CA GLY A 183 -6.39 -13.57 -13.82
C GLY A 183 -6.27 -14.97 -13.22
N GLY A 184 -5.66 -15.86 -14.01
CA GLY A 184 -5.12 -17.16 -13.59
C GLY A 184 -6.14 -18.27 -13.23
N GLY A 185 -7.41 -18.09 -13.58
CA GLY A 185 -8.43 -19.14 -13.56
C GLY A 185 -8.64 -19.82 -12.19
N ALA A 186 -8.93 -21.12 -12.22
CA ALA A 186 -9.31 -21.90 -11.04
C ALA A 186 -8.20 -21.97 -9.97
N GLN A 187 -6.93 -22.09 -10.39
CA GLN A 187 -5.79 -22.14 -9.47
C GLN A 187 -5.64 -20.83 -8.71
N MET A 188 -5.73 -19.68 -9.41
CA MET A 188 -5.65 -18.37 -8.76
C MET A 188 -6.84 -18.11 -7.83
N SER A 189 -8.04 -18.59 -8.18
CA SER A 189 -9.19 -18.56 -7.28
C SER A 189 -8.96 -19.36 -6.00
N GLU A 190 -8.31 -20.51 -6.08
CA GLU A 190 -8.01 -21.34 -4.89
C GLU A 190 -6.97 -20.70 -3.97
N VAL A 191 -5.92 -20.09 -4.50
CA VAL A 191 -4.93 -19.39 -3.65
C VAL A 191 -5.52 -18.11 -3.02
N ARG A 192 -6.44 -17.40 -3.70
CA ARG A 192 -7.21 -16.30 -3.07
C ARG A 192 -8.13 -16.81 -1.96
N ARG A 193 -8.78 -17.96 -2.12
CA ARG A 193 -9.53 -18.62 -1.02
C ARG A 193 -8.62 -19.01 0.15
N THR A 194 -7.37 -19.37 -0.13
CA THR A 194 -6.38 -19.63 0.93
C THR A 194 -6.05 -18.35 1.70
N VAL A 195 -5.91 -17.21 1.03
CA VAL A 195 -5.78 -15.88 1.69
C VAL A 195 -6.97 -15.61 2.61
N ASP A 196 -8.19 -15.83 2.14
CA ASP A 196 -9.42 -15.63 2.95
C ASP A 196 -9.45 -16.55 4.17
N ARG A 197 -9.16 -17.84 3.99
CA ARG A 197 -9.13 -18.83 5.09
C ARG A 197 -8.07 -18.51 6.14
N MET A 198 -6.92 -17.99 5.72
CA MET A 198 -5.82 -17.65 6.61
C MET A 198 -5.95 -16.25 7.23
N MET A 199 -6.82 -15.39 6.67
CA MET A 199 -6.90 -13.95 6.96
C MET A 199 -5.52 -13.30 6.97
N ASN A 200 -4.70 -13.63 5.97
CA ASN A 200 -3.29 -13.24 5.84
C ASN A 200 -2.78 -13.52 4.41
N CYS A 201 -1.55 -13.13 4.12
CA CYS A 201 -0.76 -13.55 2.95
C CYS A 201 -1.21 -13.02 1.60
N GLU A 202 -2.10 -12.04 1.57
CA GLU A 202 -2.53 -11.36 0.34
C GLU A 202 -1.35 -10.69 -0.36
N ASP A 203 -0.42 -10.15 0.44
CA ASP A 203 0.80 -9.50 -0.03
C ASP A 203 1.84 -10.50 -0.55
N ILE A 204 1.97 -11.67 0.09
CA ILE A 204 2.78 -12.79 -0.42
C ILE A 204 2.23 -13.22 -1.78
N LEU A 205 0.91 -13.38 -1.89
CA LEU A 205 0.27 -13.76 -3.15
C LEU A 205 0.48 -12.69 -4.23
N MET A 206 0.43 -11.40 -3.88
CA MET A 206 0.76 -10.33 -4.82
C MET A 206 2.21 -10.44 -5.33
N ASN A 207 3.17 -10.74 -4.45
CA ASN A 207 4.56 -10.98 -4.89
C ASN A 207 4.67 -12.21 -5.80
N PHE A 208 3.90 -13.28 -5.56
CA PHE A 208 3.82 -14.43 -6.48
C PHE A 208 3.32 -14.00 -7.87
N VAL A 209 2.25 -13.20 -7.93
CA VAL A 209 1.67 -12.69 -9.19
C VAL A 209 2.69 -11.84 -9.95
N VAL A 210 3.31 -10.88 -9.29
CA VAL A 210 4.26 -9.96 -9.93
C VAL A 210 5.52 -10.68 -10.35
N ALA A 211 6.13 -11.47 -9.47
CA ALA A 211 7.38 -12.19 -9.76
C ALA A 211 7.20 -13.22 -10.89
N ASP A 212 6.02 -13.82 -10.99
CA ASP A 212 5.70 -14.71 -12.10
C ASP A 212 5.58 -13.97 -13.42
N GLU A 213 4.96 -12.79 -13.41
CA GLU A 213 4.81 -12.00 -14.63
C GLU A 213 6.15 -11.48 -15.14
N VAL A 214 6.96 -10.90 -14.26
CA VAL A 214 8.19 -10.18 -14.65
C VAL A 214 9.44 -11.05 -14.63
N LYS A 215 9.34 -12.28 -14.07
CA LYS A 215 10.46 -13.22 -13.90
C LYS A 215 11.67 -12.60 -13.17
N ALA A 216 11.42 -11.68 -12.24
CA ALA A 216 12.43 -11.00 -11.43
C ALA A 216 11.98 -10.82 -9.97
N GLY A 217 12.94 -10.60 -9.07
CA GLY A 217 12.66 -10.28 -7.67
C GLY A 217 12.23 -8.82 -7.48
N PRO A 218 11.59 -8.48 -6.35
CA PRO A 218 11.15 -7.10 -6.09
C PRO A 218 12.35 -6.17 -5.87
N ILE A 219 12.11 -4.86 -5.90
CA ILE A 219 13.12 -3.82 -5.61
C ILE A 219 12.77 -3.18 -4.26
N LEU A 220 13.75 -3.15 -3.35
CA LEU A 220 13.65 -2.43 -2.10
C LEU A 220 14.15 -0.99 -2.28
N VAL A 221 13.32 -0.02 -1.92
CA VAL A 221 13.69 1.40 -1.89
C VAL A 221 14.00 1.80 -0.45
N GLY A 222 15.16 2.41 -0.25
CA GLY A 222 15.55 3.01 1.02
C GLY A 222 14.74 4.27 1.28
N ALA A 223 14.28 4.40 2.53
CA ALA A 223 13.58 5.58 3.02
C ALA A 223 14.37 6.18 4.18
N GLU A 224 14.37 7.50 4.28
CA GLU A 224 14.98 8.26 5.38
C GLU A 224 14.19 8.04 6.68
N ARG A 225 12.86 8.12 6.63
CA ARG A 225 12.00 7.88 7.79
C ARG A 225 10.77 7.06 7.42
N VAL A 226 10.57 5.97 8.15
CA VAL A 226 9.36 5.15 8.10
C VAL A 226 8.86 4.95 9.53
N ARG A 227 7.59 5.25 9.77
CA ARG A 227 6.92 4.97 11.05
C ARG A 227 5.79 3.97 10.82
N ASP A 228 5.92 2.80 11.40
CA ASP A 228 4.86 1.79 11.46
C ASP A 228 4.26 1.79 12.87
N TRP A 229 3.04 2.32 12.99
CA TRP A 229 2.24 2.44 14.21
C TRP A 229 1.60 1.11 14.64
N GLY A 230 1.60 0.10 13.77
CA GLY A 230 1.12 -1.25 14.06
C GLY A 230 2.17 -2.18 14.68
N ASP A 231 3.44 -1.74 14.75
CA ASP A 231 4.55 -2.54 15.28
C ASP A 231 5.15 -1.93 16.55
N ALA A 232 4.90 -2.60 17.68
CA ALA A 232 5.36 -2.18 18.99
C ALA A 232 6.88 -2.04 19.14
N ARG A 233 7.67 -2.61 18.21
CA ARG A 233 9.13 -2.43 18.19
C ARG A 233 9.55 -0.99 17.87
N ASN A 234 8.68 -0.24 17.20
CA ASN A 234 8.98 1.11 16.73
C ASN A 234 8.61 2.21 17.75
N ASP A 235 8.23 1.83 18.98
CA ASP A 235 7.81 2.78 20.03
C ASP A 235 8.98 3.26 20.92
N GLY A 236 10.17 2.72 20.70
CA GLY A 236 11.34 2.90 21.57
C GLY A 236 12.42 3.83 21.01
N ASP A 237 12.08 5.02 20.52
CA ASP A 237 13.02 6.15 20.52
C ASP A 237 12.33 7.51 20.25
N GLY A 238 12.34 8.40 21.26
CA GLY A 238 12.41 9.86 21.17
C GLY A 238 11.41 10.72 20.35
N GLY A 239 10.58 10.18 19.47
CA GLY A 239 9.78 10.98 18.53
C GLY A 239 8.28 10.81 18.70
N MET A 240 7.63 11.76 19.37
CA MET A 240 6.17 12.01 19.35
C MET A 240 5.28 10.74 19.43
N GLY A 241 5.74 9.72 20.14
CA GLY A 241 5.00 8.49 20.35
C GLY A 241 3.84 8.79 21.27
N LEU A 242 2.63 8.44 20.84
CA LEU A 242 1.45 8.33 21.69
C LEU A 242 1.78 7.31 22.81
N LYS A 243 2.38 7.80 23.89
CA LYS A 243 2.63 7.05 25.14
C LYS A 243 1.35 6.82 25.94
N ASP A 244 0.23 7.32 25.42
CA ASP A 244 -1.07 7.32 26.07
C ASP A 244 -1.91 6.12 25.58
N GLU A 245 -3.03 5.86 26.27
CA GLU A 245 -3.97 4.75 25.96
C GLU A 245 -4.33 4.66 24.46
N GLU A 246 -4.37 5.79 23.76
CA GLU A 246 -4.67 5.89 22.34
C GLU A 246 -3.63 5.15 21.46
N GLY A 247 -2.35 5.22 21.81
CA GLY A 247 -1.30 4.48 21.11
C GLY A 247 -1.43 2.97 21.30
N SER A 248 -1.91 2.50 22.45
CA SER A 248 -2.17 1.06 22.69
C SER A 248 -3.32 0.55 21.81
N ARG A 249 -4.42 1.32 21.73
CA ARG A 249 -5.61 0.96 20.94
C ARG A 249 -5.33 0.86 19.43
N VAL A 250 -4.38 1.64 18.92
CA VAL A 250 -3.95 1.56 17.50
C VAL A 250 -3.16 0.27 17.22
N ARG A 251 -2.36 -0.19 18.19
CA ARG A 251 -1.51 -1.38 18.07
C ARG A 251 -2.30 -2.68 18.19
N GLU A 252 -3.23 -2.75 19.15
CA GLU A 252 -3.96 -3.98 19.49
C GLU A 252 -4.79 -4.56 18.34
N VAL A 253 -5.23 -3.72 17.41
CA VAL A 253 -6.04 -4.14 16.26
C VAL A 253 -5.22 -4.68 15.08
N GLY A 254 -3.88 -4.68 15.16
CA GLY A 254 -3.00 -5.15 14.09
C GLY A 254 -2.98 -6.68 13.96
N LEU A 255 -3.05 -7.19 12.72
CA LEU A 255 -3.04 -8.64 12.41
C LEU A 255 -1.74 -9.36 12.82
N SER A 256 -0.65 -8.60 13.00
CA SER A 256 0.67 -9.13 13.38
C SER A 256 0.92 -9.15 14.89
N SER A 257 -0.05 -8.71 15.70
CA SER A 257 0.07 -8.67 17.18
C SER A 257 0.35 -10.04 17.80
N ARG A 258 -0.16 -11.13 17.20
CA ARG A 258 0.10 -12.54 17.59
C ARG A 258 1.27 -13.14 16.80
N ARG A 259 2.49 -12.69 17.13
CA ARG A 259 3.72 -12.85 16.33
C ARG A 259 4.06 -14.27 15.87
N THR A 260 4.05 -15.26 16.76
CA THR A 260 4.51 -16.64 16.44
C THR A 260 3.56 -17.35 15.49
N GLU A 261 2.26 -17.26 15.75
CA GLU A 261 1.23 -17.86 14.92
C GLU A 261 1.17 -17.17 13.54
N HIS A 262 1.30 -15.84 13.52
CA HIS A 262 1.34 -15.06 12.28
C HIS A 262 2.47 -15.49 11.35
N ARG A 263 3.71 -15.65 11.86
CA ARG A 263 4.85 -16.08 11.03
C ARG A 263 4.67 -17.50 10.48
N LYS A 264 4.15 -18.43 11.30
CA LYS A 264 3.86 -19.80 10.87
C LYS A 264 2.84 -19.82 9.73
N ARG A 265 1.72 -19.08 9.88
CA ARG A 265 0.68 -18.96 8.83
C ARG A 265 1.25 -18.47 7.50
N ARG A 266 2.18 -17.51 7.52
CA ARG A 266 2.85 -17.02 6.30
C ARG A 266 3.68 -18.09 5.60
N GLY A 267 4.43 -18.90 6.36
CA GLY A 267 5.15 -20.05 5.81
C GLY A 267 4.20 -21.08 5.19
N ASP A 268 3.07 -21.35 5.85
CA ASP A 268 2.04 -22.25 5.33
C ASP A 268 1.41 -21.71 4.03
N CYS A 269 1.14 -20.40 3.93
CA CYS A 269 0.66 -19.79 2.69
C CYS A 269 1.61 -20.01 1.51
N ILE A 270 2.93 -19.81 1.70
CA ILE A 270 3.93 -20.04 0.64
C ILE A 270 3.87 -21.50 0.16
N ARG A 271 3.76 -22.46 1.09
CA ARG A 271 3.63 -23.88 0.77
C ARG A 271 2.36 -24.17 -0.03
N GLU A 272 1.20 -23.65 0.41
CA GLU A 272 -0.07 -23.89 -0.28
C GLU A 272 -0.10 -23.22 -1.66
N PHE A 273 0.42 -22.00 -1.81
CA PHE A 273 0.53 -21.34 -3.11
C PHE A 273 1.41 -22.13 -4.06
N HIS A 274 2.57 -22.60 -3.59
CA HIS A 274 3.46 -23.44 -4.38
C HIS A 274 2.77 -24.73 -4.85
N LYS A 275 2.04 -25.40 -3.94
CA LYS A 275 1.31 -26.63 -4.22
C LYS A 275 0.21 -26.42 -5.26
N VAL A 276 -0.62 -25.39 -5.09
CA VAL A 276 -1.77 -25.14 -5.98
C VAL A 276 -1.33 -24.65 -7.36
N LEU A 277 -0.33 -23.77 -7.41
CA LEU A 277 0.18 -23.20 -8.67
C LEU A 277 1.16 -24.13 -9.39
N GLY A 278 1.71 -25.13 -8.71
CA GLY A 278 2.65 -26.11 -9.26
C GLY A 278 4.05 -25.55 -9.54
N ARG A 279 4.40 -24.38 -9.00
CA ARG A 279 5.70 -23.72 -9.22
C ARG A 279 6.02 -22.69 -8.14
N MET A 280 7.28 -22.27 -8.05
CA MET A 280 7.74 -21.21 -7.15
C MET A 280 8.20 -19.99 -7.97
N PRO A 281 7.34 -18.96 -8.16
CA PRO A 281 7.69 -17.80 -8.97
C PRO A 281 8.59 -16.79 -8.24
N LEU A 282 8.63 -16.81 -6.90
CA LEU A 282 9.41 -15.85 -6.12
C LEU A 282 10.90 -15.94 -6.47
N ARG A 283 11.51 -14.78 -6.69
CA ARG A 283 12.94 -14.65 -7.02
C ARG A 283 13.61 -13.70 -6.05
N TYR A 284 14.84 -14.02 -5.69
CA TYR A 284 15.64 -13.18 -4.82
C TYR A 284 16.12 -11.92 -5.54
N ASN A 285 16.20 -10.83 -4.80
CA ASN A 285 16.94 -9.62 -5.11
C ASN A 285 17.86 -9.29 -3.92
N TYR A 286 18.96 -8.61 -4.22
CA TYR A 286 20.02 -8.21 -3.29
C TYR A 286 20.19 -6.68 -3.25
N GLY A 287 19.67 -5.98 -4.26
CA GLY A 287 19.84 -4.55 -4.43
C GLY A 287 18.90 -3.78 -3.52
N LYS A 288 19.40 -2.76 -2.82
CA LYS A 288 18.59 -1.72 -2.19
C LYS A 288 18.87 -0.43 -2.92
N VAL A 289 17.83 0.22 -3.42
CA VAL A 289 17.95 1.54 -4.02
C VAL A 289 18.07 2.58 -2.90
N VAL A 290 18.98 3.52 -3.03
CA VAL A 290 19.14 4.65 -2.08
C VAL A 290 19.29 5.98 -2.81
N ASN A 291 18.89 7.09 -2.16
CA ASN A 291 18.93 8.44 -2.73
C ASN A 291 20.36 8.99 -2.85
N SER A 292 21.28 8.48 -2.03
CA SER A 292 22.70 8.74 -2.05
C SER A 292 23.40 7.53 -1.43
N VAL A 293 24.63 7.29 -1.85
CA VAL A 293 25.56 6.46 -1.10
C VAL A 293 26.55 7.48 -0.54
N GLY A 294 26.85 7.45 0.76
CA GLY A 294 28.10 8.07 1.24
C GLY A 294 29.30 7.44 0.49
N GLU A 295 30.54 7.80 0.79
CA GLU A 295 31.69 7.01 0.33
C GLU A 295 31.72 5.64 1.04
N GLN A 296 30.69 4.81 0.85
CA GLN A 296 30.60 3.47 1.42
C GLN A 296 31.50 2.55 0.60
N GLY A 297 32.81 2.68 0.83
CA GLY A 297 33.77 1.68 0.44
C GLY A 297 33.42 0.35 1.13
N LEU A 298 33.59 -0.75 0.41
CA LEU A 298 33.65 -2.07 1.03
C LEU A 298 35.11 -2.36 1.37
N CYS A 299 35.39 -2.49 2.67
CA CYS A 299 36.70 -2.84 3.19
C CYS A 299 36.73 -4.33 3.53
N LEU A 300 37.82 -5.04 3.19
CA LEU A 300 38.02 -6.42 3.63
C LEU A 300 38.54 -6.40 5.08
N LYS A 301 37.70 -6.76 6.05
CA LYS A 301 38.10 -6.91 7.47
C LYS A 301 37.73 -8.30 7.98
N GLY A 302 38.71 -9.01 8.55
CA GLY A 302 38.51 -10.36 9.08
C GLY A 302 38.01 -11.39 8.06
N GLY A 303 38.38 -11.23 6.78
CA GLY A 303 37.93 -12.09 5.69
C GLY A 303 36.49 -11.85 5.22
N ARG A 304 35.83 -10.77 5.68
CA ARG A 304 34.49 -10.37 5.23
C ARG A 304 34.54 -8.94 4.67
N LEU A 305 33.74 -8.69 3.62
CA LEU A 305 33.51 -7.33 3.12
C LEU A 305 32.55 -6.62 4.07
N VAL A 306 32.96 -5.48 4.61
CA VAL A 306 32.16 -4.62 5.51
C VAL A 306 32.18 -3.19 5.02
N PHE A 307 31.17 -2.39 5.37
CA PHE A 307 31.18 -0.95 5.08
C PHE A 307 32.29 -0.27 5.86
N CYS A 308 33.17 0.47 5.17
CA CYS A 308 34.30 1.15 5.79
C CYS A 308 33.85 2.16 6.88
N ASP A 309 32.67 2.76 6.71
CA ASP A 309 32.18 3.88 7.53
C ASP A 309 31.42 3.45 8.78
N GLN A 310 31.04 2.17 8.89
CA GLN A 310 30.24 1.65 10.01
C GLN A 310 31.09 1.25 11.23
N TYR A 311 32.40 1.41 11.15
CA TYR A 311 33.36 1.10 12.21
C TYR A 311 34.42 2.21 12.28
N GLN A 312 34.02 3.39 12.77
CA GLN A 312 34.95 4.40 13.31
C GLN A 312 35.13 4.18 14.81
#